data_AF-A0A941LKL9-F1
#
_entry.id   AF-A0A941LKL9-F1
#
_cell.length_a   1.000
_cell.length_b   1.000
_cell.length_c   1.000
_cell.angle_alpha   90.00
_cell.angle_beta   90.00
_cell.angle_gamma   90.00
#
_symmetry.space_group_name_H-M   'P 1'
#
loop_
_entity.id
_entity.type
_entity.pdbx_description
1 polymer ?
#
loop_
_entity_poly.entity_id
_entity_poly.type
_entity_poly.pdbx_seq_one_letter_code
_entity_poly.pdbx_strand_id
1 'polypeptide(L)'
;MNEIGLDEARETKQNDDPRPSEGTQGESTEQPRLNQRRDAADSLRKRFIEAGEQFYYRTAPGEPTKIAFTDHGKRLVTEHDDPGVIQGMVLRAKAKGWTTVRVNGTTEFKTEAWVQATIAGLDVEGYTPRGIDLARAEDRRDQRPVRDKTAQHPMYREASYDRT
;
A
#
# COMPACT_ATOMS: atom_id res chain seq x y z
N MET A 1 -2.73 12.56 -13.86
CA MET A 1 -2.58 12.30 -12.41
C MET A 1 -3.10 10.92 -12.10
N ASN A 2 -2.40 10.21 -11.23
CA ASN A 2 -2.78 8.88 -10.79
C ASN A 2 -3.52 9.01 -9.46
N GLU A 3 -4.59 8.24 -9.27
CA GLU A 3 -5.39 8.30 -8.05
C GLU A 3 -6.01 6.94 -7.70
N ILE A 4 -6.16 6.72 -6.39
CA ILE A 4 -6.88 5.60 -5.80
C ILE A 4 -8.00 6.18 -4.93
N GLY A 5 -9.24 6.04 -5.37
CA GLY A 5 -10.43 6.45 -4.64
C GLY A 5 -11.01 5.31 -3.82
N LEU A 6 -11.65 5.63 -2.70
CA LEU A 6 -12.65 4.74 -2.12
C LEU A 6 -13.84 4.72 -3.09
N ASP A 7 -14.29 3.53 -3.49
CA ASP A 7 -15.54 3.45 -4.21
C ASP A 7 -16.70 3.62 -3.20
N GLU A 8 -17.44 4.74 -3.30
CA GLU A 8 -18.63 5.01 -2.48
C GLU A 8 -19.88 4.25 -3.02
N ALA A 9 -19.75 3.37 -4.03
CA ALA A 9 -20.86 2.58 -4.54
C ALA A 9 -21.20 1.43 -3.59
N ARG A 10 -22.15 1.77 -2.72
CA ARG A 10 -23.05 0.86 -2.03
C ARG A 10 -22.40 -0.06 -1.00
N GLU A 11 -22.79 0.23 0.22
CA GLU A 11 -23.31 -0.77 1.14
C GLU A 11 -24.28 -1.72 0.41
N THR A 12 -23.77 -2.72 -0.30
CA THR A 12 -24.54 -3.84 -0.84
C THR A 12 -23.94 -5.14 -0.34
N LYS A 13 -24.52 -5.59 0.77
CA LYS A 13 -24.88 -6.99 1.05
C LYS A 13 -24.57 -7.95 -0.12
N GLN A 14 -23.57 -8.81 0.06
CA GLN A 14 -23.51 -10.13 -0.56
C GLN A 14 -22.62 -10.97 0.38
N ASN A 15 -23.15 -11.68 1.39
CA ASN A 15 -24.02 -12.86 1.28
C ASN A 15 -23.58 -13.77 0.12
N ASP A 16 -22.39 -14.35 0.27
CA ASP A 16 -22.12 -15.70 -0.23
C ASP A 16 -22.16 -16.62 1.01
N ASP A 17 -23.26 -17.35 1.17
CA ASP A 17 -23.41 -18.38 2.19
C ASP A 17 -24.34 -19.47 1.64
N PRO A 18 -23.99 -20.76 1.82
CA PRO A 18 -24.84 -21.53 2.71
C PRO A 18 -24.02 -22.28 3.78
N ARG A 19 -24.31 -21.91 5.03
CA ARG A 19 -24.14 -22.61 6.31
C ARG A 19 -24.55 -24.10 6.23
N PRO A 20 -24.01 -25.00 7.08
CA PRO A 20 -24.19 -24.92 8.56
C PRO A 20 -22.95 -25.31 9.37
N SER A 21 -22.70 -24.78 10.57
CA SER A 21 -23.44 -25.12 11.79
C SER A 21 -23.03 -24.21 12.96
N GLU A 22 -23.95 -24.02 13.89
CA GLU A 22 -23.86 -23.24 15.12
C GLU A 22 -22.67 -23.58 16.03
N GLY A 23 -22.15 -22.55 16.72
CA GLY A 23 -21.23 -22.70 17.84
C GLY A 23 -20.44 -21.42 18.10
N THR A 24 -20.97 -20.56 18.97
CA THR A 24 -20.22 -19.66 19.88
C THR A 24 -18.85 -19.16 19.42
N GLN A 25 -18.74 -17.91 18.92
CA GLN A 25 -17.64 -16.96 19.19
C GLN A 25 -17.70 -15.74 18.25
N GLY A 26 -18.39 -14.69 18.70
CA GLY A 26 -18.46 -13.40 18.00
C GLY A 26 -17.25 -12.47 18.20
N GLU A 27 -16.14 -12.94 18.80
CA GLU A 27 -15.00 -12.09 19.18
C GLU A 27 -13.67 -12.40 18.45
N SER A 28 -13.59 -13.44 17.62
CA SER A 28 -12.29 -13.92 17.09
C SER A 28 -11.94 -13.55 15.64
N THR A 29 -12.87 -13.05 14.81
CA THR A 29 -12.58 -12.68 13.39
C THR A 29 -12.28 -11.19 13.18
N GLU A 30 -12.60 -10.34 14.16
CA GLU A 30 -12.33 -8.90 14.09
C GLU A 30 -10.87 -8.55 14.46
N GLN A 31 -10.32 -9.30 15.41
CA GLN A 31 -8.93 -9.19 15.88
C GLN A 31 -7.89 -9.38 14.75
N PRO A 32 -7.94 -10.43 13.90
CA PRO A 32 -6.97 -10.60 12.83
C PRO A 32 -7.04 -9.47 11.79
N ARG A 33 -8.24 -8.95 11.50
CA ARG A 33 -8.41 -7.82 10.57
C ARG A 33 -7.83 -6.53 11.15
N LEU A 34 -8.09 -6.25 12.42
CA LEU A 34 -7.52 -5.09 13.11
C LEU A 34 -5.99 -5.16 13.14
N ASN A 35 -5.43 -6.33 13.44
CA ASN A 35 -3.98 -6.55 13.42
C ASN A 35 -3.42 -6.29 12.02
N GLN A 36 -4.08 -6.78 10.98
CA GLN A 36 -3.66 -6.57 9.60
C GLN A 36 -3.67 -5.10 9.17
N ARG A 37 -4.64 -4.31 9.65
CA ARG A 37 -4.69 -2.86 9.41
C ARG A 37 -3.54 -2.14 10.11
N ARG A 38 -3.23 -2.53 11.34
CA ARG A 38 -2.10 -1.99 12.10
C ARG A 38 -0.77 -2.33 11.44
N ASP A 39 -0.58 -3.57 11.02
CA ASP A 39 0.62 -4.03 10.30
C ASP A 39 0.82 -3.28 8.99
N ALA A 40 -0.28 -3.02 8.27
CA ALA A 40 -0.23 -2.22 7.05
C ALA A 40 0.17 -0.76 7.33
N ALA A 41 -0.38 -0.15 8.38
CA ALA A 41 -0.02 1.19 8.81
C ALA A 41 1.44 1.28 9.28
N ASP A 42 1.95 0.28 9.99
CA ASP A 42 3.34 0.23 10.43
C ASP A 42 4.30 0.10 9.23
N SER A 43 4.00 -0.82 8.32
CA SER A 43 4.75 -1.01 7.07
C SER A 43 4.81 0.26 6.24
N LEU A 44 3.72 1.03 6.20
CA LEU A 44 3.65 2.32 5.54
C LEU A 44 4.57 3.35 6.21
N ARG A 45 4.43 3.54 7.53
CA ARG A 45 5.20 4.51 8.34
C ARG A 45 6.69 4.19 8.40
N LYS A 46 7.05 2.93 8.18
CA LYS A 46 8.44 2.51 8.09
C LYS A 46 9.13 2.99 6.81
N ARG A 47 8.38 3.13 5.72
CA ARG A 47 8.91 3.49 4.39
C ARG A 47 8.65 4.95 4.00
N PHE A 48 7.56 5.53 4.49
CA PHE A 48 7.13 6.89 4.20
C PHE A 48 7.02 7.72 5.48
N ILE A 49 7.24 9.02 5.33
CA ILE A 49 7.03 10.01 6.39
C ILE A 49 5.64 10.61 6.18
N GLU A 50 4.73 10.34 7.10
CA GLU A 50 3.39 10.93 7.11
C GLU A 50 3.44 12.31 7.78
N ALA A 51 3.02 13.35 7.06
CA ALA A 51 2.82 14.68 7.63
C ALA A 51 1.44 15.21 7.20
N GLY A 52 0.46 15.02 8.09
CA GLY A 52 -0.94 15.38 7.84
C GLY A 52 -1.53 14.56 6.69
N GLU A 53 -1.87 15.26 5.60
CA GLU A 53 -2.43 14.67 4.38
C GLU A 53 -1.34 14.28 3.37
N GLN A 54 -0.08 14.65 3.58
CA GLN A 54 1.00 14.39 2.63
C GLN A 54 1.92 13.29 3.13
N PHE A 55 2.28 12.38 2.23
CA PHE A 55 3.24 11.32 2.47
C PHE A 55 4.51 11.62 1.70
N TYR A 56 5.64 11.63 2.39
CA TYR A 56 6.95 11.90 1.81
C TYR A 56 7.79 10.64 1.77
N TYR A 57 8.67 10.53 0.79
CA TYR A 57 9.71 9.51 0.78
C TYR A 57 10.68 9.74 1.95
N ARG A 58 11.12 8.66 2.59
CA ARG A 58 12.22 8.71 3.56
C ARG A 58 13.54 8.84 2.79
N THR A 59 13.96 10.08 2.51
CA THR A 59 15.23 10.41 1.85
C THR A 59 16.36 10.60 2.87
N ALA A 60 17.61 10.61 2.40
CA ALA A 60 18.75 10.90 3.28
C ALA A 60 18.70 12.35 3.78
N PRO A 61 19.25 12.66 4.96
CA PRO A 61 19.31 14.03 5.47
C PRO A 61 20.09 14.91 4.48
N GLY A 62 19.45 15.97 3.98
CA GLY A 62 20.02 16.91 3.01
C GLY A 62 19.44 16.80 1.59
N GLU A 63 18.63 15.78 1.30
CA GLU A 63 17.84 15.72 0.06
C GLU A 63 16.49 16.42 0.22
N PRO A 64 15.96 17.03 -0.86
CA PRO A 64 14.63 17.62 -0.83
C PRO A 64 13.59 16.55 -0.54
N THR A 65 12.72 16.81 0.43
CA THR A 65 11.61 15.92 0.80
C THR A 65 10.67 15.78 -0.40
N LYS A 66 10.72 14.61 -1.05
CA LYS A 66 9.83 14.31 -2.19
C LYS A 66 8.48 13.83 -1.67
N ILE A 67 7.41 14.47 -2.12
CA ILE A 67 6.04 14.03 -1.85
C ILE A 67 5.81 12.76 -2.67
N ALA A 68 5.51 11.66 -2.00
CA ALA A 68 5.13 10.41 -2.63
C ALA A 68 3.66 10.45 -3.09
N PHE A 69 2.74 10.76 -2.18
CA PHE A 69 1.32 10.85 -2.48
C PHE A 69 0.61 11.73 -1.43
N THR A 70 -0.57 12.22 -1.79
CA THR A 70 -1.43 13.03 -0.92
C THR A 70 -2.73 12.26 -0.64
N ASP A 71 -3.07 12.09 0.63
CA ASP A 71 -4.31 11.49 1.14
C ASP A 71 -5.36 12.57 1.37
N HIS A 72 -6.35 12.65 0.50
CA HIS A 72 -7.50 13.55 0.63
C HIS A 72 -8.66 12.92 1.43
N GLY A 73 -8.40 11.94 2.29
CA GLY A 73 -9.43 11.33 3.13
C GLY A 73 -10.25 10.24 2.42
N LYS A 74 -10.88 10.54 1.28
CA LYS A 74 -11.67 9.57 0.48
C LYS A 74 -10.97 9.13 -0.80
N ARG A 75 -9.85 9.77 -1.15
CA ARG A 75 -9.03 9.45 -2.32
C ARG A 75 -7.58 9.76 -2.02
N LEU A 76 -6.69 9.01 -2.63
CA LEU A 76 -5.26 9.21 -2.56
C LEU A 76 -4.80 9.58 -3.97
N VAL A 77 -4.07 10.67 -4.09
CA VAL A 77 -3.58 11.19 -5.37
C VAL A 77 -2.07 11.14 -5.37
N THR A 78 -1.49 10.74 -6.50
CA THR A 78 -0.04 10.69 -6.70
C THR A 78 0.32 11.14 -8.11
N GLU A 79 1.48 11.77 -8.23
CA GLU A 79 2.12 12.04 -9.52
C GLU A 79 3.16 10.97 -9.88
N HIS A 80 3.47 10.07 -8.94
CA HIS A 80 4.43 8.99 -9.11
C HIS A 80 3.72 7.67 -9.43
N ASP A 81 4.21 6.97 -10.45
CA ASP A 81 3.83 5.59 -10.83
C ASP A 81 4.70 4.51 -10.16
N ASP A 82 5.52 4.91 -9.20
CA ASP A 82 6.49 4.03 -8.56
C ASP A 82 5.80 2.91 -7.73
N PRO A 83 6.17 1.63 -7.90
CA PRO A 83 5.52 0.52 -7.22
C PRO A 83 5.56 0.62 -5.70
N GLY A 84 6.60 1.27 -5.15
CA GLY A 84 6.69 1.54 -3.72
C GLY A 84 5.61 2.51 -3.22
N VAL A 85 5.29 3.54 -4.01
CA VAL A 85 4.23 4.53 -3.70
C VAL A 85 2.87 3.89 -3.77
N ILE A 86 2.64 3.11 -4.83
CA ILE A 86 1.39 2.38 -5.05
C ILE A 86 1.10 1.43 -3.87
N GLN A 87 2.12 0.67 -3.46
CA GLN A 87 2.02 -0.17 -2.26
C GLN A 87 1.68 0.68 -1.03
N GLY A 88 2.32 1.84 -0.86
CA GLY A 88 2.02 2.77 0.22
C GLY A 88 0.55 3.23 0.22
N MET A 89 0.02 3.61 -0.94
CA MET A 89 -1.38 4.03 -1.08
C MET A 89 -2.36 2.90 -0.73
N VAL A 90 -2.08 1.67 -1.18
CA VAL A 90 -2.89 0.49 -0.84
C VAL A 90 -2.83 0.18 0.67
N LEU A 91 -1.65 0.25 1.28
CA LEU A 91 -1.50 0.07 2.72
C LEU A 91 -2.25 1.15 3.51
N ARG A 92 -2.24 2.40 3.03
CA ARG A 92 -3.02 3.50 3.62
C ARG A 92 -4.52 3.26 3.49
N ALA A 93 -5.00 2.85 2.31
CA ALA A 93 -6.40 2.46 2.09
C ALA A 93 -6.82 1.33 3.05
N LYS A 94 -5.98 0.30 3.17
CA LYS A 94 -6.20 -0.82 4.09
C LYS A 94 -6.23 -0.38 5.56
N ALA A 95 -5.28 0.46 5.98
CA ALA A 95 -5.21 0.99 7.33
C ALA A 95 -6.48 1.80 7.68
N LYS A 96 -7.06 2.49 6.70
CA LYS A 96 -8.34 3.21 6.81
C LYS A 96 -9.55 2.28 6.82
N GLY A 97 -9.37 1.00 6.51
CA GLY A 97 -10.42 -0.01 6.49
C GLY A 97 -11.16 -0.14 5.17
N TRP A 98 -10.58 0.34 4.07
CA TRP A 98 -11.16 0.20 2.74
C TRP A 98 -11.11 -1.26 2.29
N THR A 99 -12.19 -1.73 1.69
CA THR A 99 -12.31 -3.09 1.12
C THR A 99 -12.20 -3.07 -0.40
N THR A 100 -12.77 -2.05 -1.04
CA THR A 100 -12.78 -1.87 -2.49
C THR A 100 -12.26 -0.49 -2.83
N VAL A 101 -11.41 -0.40 -3.84
CA VAL A 101 -10.81 0.87 -4.28
C VAL A 101 -10.91 1.02 -5.78
N ARG A 102 -11.21 2.23 -6.24
CA ARG A 102 -11.22 2.56 -7.65
C ARG A 102 -9.90 3.19 -8.04
N VAL A 103 -9.25 2.62 -9.05
CA VAL A 103 -7.94 3.10 -9.51
C VAL A 103 -8.07 3.81 -10.85
N ASN A 104 -7.60 5.05 -10.92
CA ASN A 104 -7.52 5.83 -12.15
C ASN A 104 -6.08 6.32 -12.36
N GLY A 105 -5.65 6.42 -13.62
CA GLY A 105 -4.26 6.79 -13.94
C GLY A 105 -3.74 6.10 -15.20
N THR A 106 -2.42 5.98 -15.28
CA THR A 106 -1.73 5.23 -16.35
C THR A 106 -1.97 3.73 -16.25
N THR A 107 -1.81 3.00 -17.35
CA THR A 107 -1.99 1.54 -17.38
C THR A 107 -1.04 0.85 -16.41
N GLU A 108 0.22 1.27 -16.35
CA GLU A 108 1.22 0.73 -15.43
C GLU A 108 0.82 0.94 -13.96
N PHE A 109 0.29 2.12 -13.62
CA PHE A 109 -0.22 2.40 -12.28
C PHE A 109 -1.41 1.51 -11.94
N LYS A 110 -2.36 1.33 -12.86
CA LYS A 110 -3.53 0.46 -12.65
C LYS A 110 -3.14 -1.00 -12.43
N THR A 111 -2.22 -1.51 -13.26
CA THR A 111 -1.63 -2.85 -13.11
C THR A 111 -1.05 -3.02 -11.71
N GLU A 112 -0.11 -2.15 -11.32
CA GLU A 112 0.61 -2.32 -10.07
C GLU A 112 -0.30 -2.10 -8.86
N ALA A 113 -1.28 -1.18 -8.95
CA ALA A 113 -2.26 -0.96 -7.89
C ALA A 113 -3.16 -2.17 -7.72
N TRP A 114 -3.63 -2.78 -8.81
CA TRP A 114 -4.40 -4.01 -8.77
C TRP A 114 -3.60 -5.15 -8.15
N VAL A 115 -2.34 -5.32 -8.54
CA VAL A 115 -1.43 -6.32 -7.97
C VAL A 115 -1.29 -6.11 -6.46
N GLN A 116 -0.91 -4.91 -6.01
CA GLN A 116 -0.69 -4.63 -4.59
C GLN A 116 -1.97 -4.74 -3.76
N ALA A 117 -3.10 -4.28 -4.28
CA ALA A 117 -4.40 -4.41 -3.63
C ALA A 117 -4.81 -5.87 -3.50
N THR A 118 -4.67 -6.67 -4.55
CA THR A 118 -4.94 -8.11 -4.53
C THR A 118 -4.08 -8.81 -3.49
N ILE A 119 -2.78 -8.49 -3.39
CA ILE A 119 -1.87 -8.99 -2.34
C ILE A 119 -2.36 -8.59 -0.94
N ALA A 120 -2.85 -7.36 -0.81
CA ALA A 120 -3.37 -6.83 0.43
C ALA A 120 -4.80 -7.30 0.76
N GLY A 121 -5.49 -8.01 -0.15
CA GLY A 121 -6.88 -8.43 0.03
C GLY A 121 -7.89 -7.29 -0.12
N LEU A 122 -7.56 -6.28 -0.94
CA LEU A 122 -8.48 -5.23 -1.37
C LEU A 122 -8.90 -5.52 -2.80
N ASP A 123 -10.18 -5.27 -3.08
CA ASP A 123 -10.71 -5.34 -4.43
C ASP A 123 -10.43 -4.04 -5.20
N VAL A 124 -10.19 -4.14 -6.50
CA VAL A 124 -9.86 -2.99 -7.35
C VAL A 124 -10.80 -2.91 -8.52
N GLU A 125 -11.56 -1.82 -8.57
CA GLU A 125 -12.50 -1.54 -9.65
C GLU A 125 -11.89 -0.57 -10.69
N GLY A 126 -12.25 -0.79 -11.96
CA GLY A 126 -11.81 0.04 -13.08
C GLY A 126 -10.55 -0.43 -13.82
N TYR A 127 -10.00 -1.61 -13.47
CA TYR A 127 -8.92 -2.27 -14.20
C TYR A 127 -9.22 -3.75 -14.42
N THR A 128 -9.07 -4.23 -15.66
CA THR A 128 -9.20 -5.65 -15.99
C THR A 128 -7.79 -6.25 -16.06
N PRO A 129 -7.39 -7.09 -15.08
CA PRO A 129 -6.07 -7.72 -15.10
C PRO A 129 -5.94 -8.63 -16.31
N ARG A 130 -4.77 -8.62 -16.96
CA ARG A 130 -4.37 -9.59 -17.97
C ARG A 130 -3.60 -10.72 -17.28
N GLY A 131 -3.44 -11.86 -17.97
CA GLY A 131 -2.70 -13.01 -17.40
C GLY A 131 -1.27 -12.68 -16.94
N ILE A 132 -0.62 -11.69 -17.55
CA ILE A 132 0.70 -11.19 -17.15
C ILE A 132 0.63 -10.46 -15.78
N ASP A 133 -0.44 -9.71 -15.52
CA ASP A 133 -0.64 -9.02 -14.23
C ASP A 133 -0.85 -10.03 -13.09
N LEU A 134 -1.55 -11.14 -13.35
CA LEU A 134 -1.75 -12.22 -12.38
C LEU A 134 -0.42 -12.91 -12.02
N ALA A 135 0.38 -13.28 -13.03
CA ALA A 135 1.69 -13.87 -12.81
C ALA A 135 2.62 -12.94 -12.01
N ARG A 136 2.58 -11.63 -12.27
CA ARG A 136 3.30 -10.61 -11.48
C ARG A 136 2.80 -10.54 -10.04
N ALA A 137 1.49 -10.65 -9.81
CA ALA A 137 0.95 -10.66 -8.46
C ALA A 137 1.42 -11.88 -7.68
N GLU A 138 1.41 -13.06 -8.30
CA GLU A 138 1.87 -14.30 -7.68
C GLU A 138 3.38 -14.27 -7.39
N ASP A 139 4.19 -13.88 -8.38
CA ASP A 139 5.64 -13.70 -8.21
C ASP A 139 5.96 -12.73 -7.06
N ARG A 140 5.24 -11.61 -6.96
CA ARG A 140 5.46 -10.64 -5.89
C ARG A 140 4.92 -11.08 -4.52
N ARG A 141 3.91 -11.97 -4.48
CA ARG A 141 3.49 -12.65 -3.24
C ARG A 141 4.57 -13.59 -2.74
N ASP A 142 5.21 -14.31 -3.65
CA ASP A 142 6.25 -15.30 -3.35
C ASP A 142 7.57 -14.63 -2.96
N GLN A 143 7.91 -13.53 -3.63
CA GLN A 143 9.06 -12.69 -3.30
C GLN A 143 8.91 -11.88 -2.00
N ARG A 144 7.94 -12.18 -1.11
CA ARG A 144 7.87 -11.57 0.21
C ARG A 144 9.16 -11.95 0.95
N PRO A 145 10.17 -11.07 1.04
CA PRO A 145 11.47 -11.49 1.53
C PRO A 145 11.29 -11.74 3.02
N VAL A 146 11.46 -12.99 3.43
CA VAL A 146 11.98 -13.29 4.76
C VAL A 146 13.19 -12.38 4.94
N ARG A 147 13.05 -11.41 5.85
CA ARG A 147 14.02 -10.35 6.02
C ARG A 147 15.32 -10.95 6.55
N ASP A 148 16.31 -11.14 5.67
CA ASP A 148 17.71 -11.26 6.08
C ASP A 148 18.53 -10.14 5.42
N LYS A 149 18.96 -9.22 6.30
CA LYS A 149 20.14 -8.35 6.29
C LYS A 149 20.82 -7.93 4.96
N THR A 150 21.18 -6.63 4.95
CA THR A 150 22.42 -6.04 4.37
C THR A 150 22.25 -5.23 3.08
N ALA A 151 22.97 -4.09 3.04
CA ALA A 151 23.29 -3.20 1.92
C ALA A 151 22.16 -2.25 1.44
N GLN A 152 22.35 -0.94 1.25
CA GLN A 152 23.55 -0.10 1.27
C GLN A 152 23.08 1.35 1.46
N HIS A 153 23.51 1.98 2.55
CA HIS A 153 23.71 3.41 2.60
C HIS A 153 25.17 3.60 2.18
N PRO A 154 25.50 4.27 1.06
CA PRO A 154 26.87 4.74 0.90
C PRO A 154 27.06 5.91 1.88
N MET A 155 27.50 5.60 3.10
CA MET A 155 28.58 6.39 3.73
C MET A 155 29.72 6.41 2.67
N TYR A 156 30.45 7.46 2.36
CA TYR A 156 31.02 8.56 3.11
C TYR A 156 31.58 9.54 2.04
N ARG A 157 31.48 10.85 2.24
CA ARG A 157 32.58 11.74 1.81
C ARG A 157 32.89 12.62 3.00
N GLU A 158 33.79 12.08 3.81
CA GLU A 158 34.44 12.79 4.91
C GLU A 158 34.94 14.15 4.44
N ALA A 159 34.45 15.19 5.12
CA ALA A 159 35.13 16.46 5.18
C ALA A 159 36.33 16.28 6.11
N SER A 160 37.52 16.09 5.54
CA SER A 160 38.76 16.22 6.29
C SER A 160 39.14 17.70 6.32
N TYR A 161 38.98 18.29 7.50
CA TYR A 161 39.58 19.55 7.89
C TYR A 161 40.82 19.22 8.74
N ASP A 162 42.00 19.62 8.29
CA ASP A 162 43.22 19.80 9.10
C ASP A 162 44.08 20.79 8.31
N ARG A 163 44.33 22.04 8.71
CA ARG A 163 44.87 22.57 9.97
C ARG A 163 46.29 22.07 10.27
N THR A 164 47.28 22.60 9.57
CA THR A 164 48.37 23.41 10.16
C THR A 164 49.24 24.05 9.07
#